data_AF-A0A4Q3T6L5-F1
#
_entry.id   AF-A0A4Q3T6L5-F1
#
_cell.length_a   1.000
_cell.length_b   1.000
_cell.length_c   1.000
_cell.angle_alpha   90.00
_cell.angle_beta   90.00
_cell.angle_gamma   90.00
#
_symmetry.space_group_name_H-M   'P 1'
#
loop_
_entity.id
_entity.type
_entity.pdbx_description
1 polymer ?
#
loop_
_entity_poly.entity_id
_entity_poly.type
_entity_poly.pdbx_seq_one_letter_code
_entity_poly.pdbx_strand_id
1 'polypeptide(L)' 'AVERADGLIVVTEWKAYRSLNFRALRTAMKSPVVFDGRNLYEPAIMSEQGITYFGIGRNQSVVPVQGAIYEERHAQLQRH' A
#
# COMPACT_ATOMS: atom_id res chain seq x y z
N ALA A 1 -10.81 -8.46 7.02
CA ALA A 1 -11.17 -7.18 6.38
C ALA A 1 -10.50 -6.98 5.01
N VAL A 2 -9.19 -7.24 4.88
CA VAL A 2 -8.44 -7.01 3.61
C VAL A 2 -8.03 -8.29 2.85
N GLU A 3 -8.34 -9.48 3.37
CA GLU A 3 -8.02 -10.73 2.66
C GLU A 3 -8.64 -10.75 1.26
N ARG A 4 -7.78 -10.88 0.25
CA ARG A 4 -8.13 -10.94 -1.18
C ARG A 4 -8.73 -9.67 -1.77
N ALA A 5 -8.66 -8.54 -1.07
CA ALA A 5 -9.10 -7.26 -1.62
C ALA A 5 -8.17 -6.78 -2.74
N ASP A 6 -8.76 -6.13 -3.75
CA ASP A 6 -8.05 -5.51 -4.88
C ASP A 6 -7.57 -4.08 -4.56
N GLY A 7 -8.06 -3.46 -3.48
CA GLY A 7 -7.71 -2.11 -3.05
C GLY A 7 -8.26 -1.75 -1.67
N LEU A 8 -7.66 -0.76 -1.01
CA LEU A 8 -8.10 -0.17 0.26
C LEU A 8 -8.45 1.30 0.06
N ILE A 9 -9.63 1.71 0.54
CA ILE A 9 -10.06 3.11 0.55
C ILE A 9 -10.17 3.58 2.00
N VAL A 10 -9.45 4.65 2.35
CA VAL A 10 -9.50 5.24 3.70
C VAL A 10 -10.43 6.46 3.67
N VAL A 11 -11.62 6.33 4.28
CA VAL A 11 -12.70 7.33 4.23
C VAL A 11 -12.87 8.08 5.57
N THR A 12 -12.23 7.62 6.66
CA THR A 12 -12.41 8.22 8.01
C THR A 12 -11.10 8.35 8.79
N GLU A 13 -11.03 9.36 9.65
CA GLU A 13 -9.83 9.86 10.33
C GLU A 13 -9.56 9.26 11.72
N TRP A 14 -9.71 7.94 11.84
CA TRP A 14 -9.37 7.24 13.10
C TRP A 14 -7.85 7.08 13.27
N LYS A 15 -7.32 7.52 14.41
CA LYS A 15 -5.90 7.42 14.79
C LYS A 15 -5.30 6.01 14.66
N ALA A 16 -6.13 4.96 14.68
CA ALA A 16 -5.72 3.57 14.52
C ALA A 16 -5.03 3.27 13.17
N TYR A 17 -5.20 4.12 12.15
CA TYR A 17 -4.60 3.93 10.83
C TYR A 17 -3.21 4.56 10.64
N ARG A 18 -2.71 5.34 11.61
CA ARG A 18 -1.38 5.99 11.51
C ARG A 18 -0.20 5.02 11.68
N SER A 19 -0.42 3.86 12.26
CA SER A 19 0.60 2.84 12.51
C SER A 19 0.23 1.51 11.86
N LEU A 20 -0.22 1.56 10.60
CA LEU A 20 -0.44 0.36 9.80
C LEU A 20 0.89 -0.35 9.55
N ASN A 21 0.90 -1.66 9.74
CA ASN A 21 1.98 -2.50 9.26
C ASN A 21 1.82 -2.69 7.75
N PHE A 22 2.48 -1.83 6.97
CA PHE A 22 2.40 -1.81 5.50
C PHE A 22 2.86 -3.13 4.87
N ARG A 23 3.79 -3.85 5.50
CA ARG A 23 4.21 -5.19 5.06
C ARG A 23 3.05 -6.18 5.15
N ALA A 24 2.33 -6.21 6.28
CA ALA A 24 1.17 -7.08 6.44
C ALA A 24 0.04 -6.71 5.46
N LEU A 25 -0.18 -5.42 5.24
CA LEU A 25 -1.17 -4.92 4.28
C LEU A 25 -0.85 -5.39 2.85
N ARG A 26 0.42 -5.25 2.44
CA ARG A 26 0.88 -5.69 1.12
C ARG A 26 0.73 -7.20 0.91
N THR A 27 1.06 -8.01 1.91
CA THR A 27 0.95 -9.48 1.79
C THR A 27 -0.51 -9.96 1.76
N ALA A 28 -1.41 -9.25 2.44
CA ALA A 28 -2.84 -9.61 2.50
C ALA A 28 -3.63 -9.26 1.24
N MET A 29 -3.17 -8.28 0.46
CA MET A 29 -3.86 -7.77 -0.74
C MET A 29 -3.37 -8.44 -2.02
N LYS A 30 -4.27 -8.66 -2.98
CA LYS A 30 -3.90 -9.16 -4.32
C LYS A 30 -3.10 -8.13 -5.10
N SER A 31 -3.56 -6.88 -4.99
CA SER A 31 -2.95 -5.68 -5.54
C SER A 31 -2.88 -4.65 -4.43
N PRO A 32 -1.70 -4.29 -3.92
CA PRO A 32 -1.57 -3.36 -2.80
C PRO A 32 -1.78 -1.92 -3.29
N VAL A 33 -3.04 -1.51 -3.42
CA VAL A 33 -3.44 -0.16 -3.86
C VAL A 33 -4.17 0.55 -2.72
N VAL A 34 -3.76 1.78 -2.41
CA VAL A 34 -4.34 2.62 -1.36
C VAL A 34 -4.83 3.94 -1.95
N PHE A 35 -6.10 4.25 -1.70
CA PHE A 35 -6.70 5.56 -1.97
C PHE A 35 -6.90 6.30 -0.65
N ASP A 36 -6.21 7.43 -0.48
CA ASP A 36 -6.18 8.19 0.75
C ASP A 36 -6.84 9.57 0.56
N GLY A 37 -8.07 9.68 1.05
CA GLY A 37 -8.87 10.91 0.96
C GLY A 37 -8.42 12.02 1.92
N ARG A 38 -7.51 11.72 2.85
CA ARG A 38 -7.06 12.63 3.92
C ARG A 38 -5.58 12.93 3.87
N ASN A 39 -4.83 12.28 2.98
CA ASN A 39 -3.38 12.39 2.84
C ASN A 39 -2.64 12.10 4.17
N LEU A 40 -2.99 10.98 4.80
CA LEU A 40 -2.42 10.48 6.04
C LEU A 40 -1.03 9.85 5.85
N TYR A 41 -0.70 9.38 4.65
CA TYR A 41 0.56 8.71 4.34
C TYR A 41 1.46 9.53 3.42
N GLU A 42 2.77 9.38 3.63
CA GLU A 42 3.78 9.97 2.75
C GLU A 42 3.95 9.11 1.48
N PRO A 43 3.78 9.68 0.28
CA PRO A 43 3.83 8.92 -0.98
C PRO A 43 5.16 8.17 -1.20
N ALA A 44 6.27 8.75 -0.76
CA ALA A 44 7.59 8.12 -0.85
C ALA A 44 7.67 6.83 -0.02
N ILE A 45 7.16 6.86 1.22
CA ILE A 45 7.12 5.69 2.11
C ILE A 45 6.23 4.60 1.49
N MET A 46 5.07 4.97 0.94
CA MET A 46 4.18 4.01 0.29
C MET A 46 4.85 3.33 -0.92
N SER A 47 5.59 4.11 -1.71
CA SER A 47 6.38 3.59 -2.83
C SER A 47 7.47 2.61 -2.41
N GLU A 48 8.24 2.97 -1.38
CA GLU A 48 9.30 2.11 -0.82
C GLU A 48 8.73 0.79 -0.27
N GLN A 49 7.51 0.81 0.26
CA GLN A 49 6.80 -0.38 0.72
C GLN A 49 6.14 -1.18 -0.42
N GLY A 50 6.31 -0.75 -1.68
CA GLY A 50 5.73 -1.43 -2.84
C GLY A 50 4.20 -1.34 -2.91
N ILE A 51 3.63 -0.25 -2.39
CA ILE A 51 2.19 0.02 -2.37
C ILE A 51 1.89 1.16 -3.36
N THR A 52 0.96 0.91 -4.27
CA THR A 52 0.43 1.96 -5.15
C THR A 52 -0.42 2.91 -4.32
N TYR A 53 -0.13 4.20 -4.36
CA TYR A 53 -0.77 5.20 -3.52
C TYR A 53 -1.37 6.32 -4.35
N PHE A 54 -2.61 6.68 -4.02
CA PHE A 54 -3.35 7.78 -4.61
C PHE A 54 -3.87 8.70 -3.49
N GLY A 55 -3.23 9.86 -3.31
CA GLY A 55 -3.73 10.91 -2.42
C GLY A 55 -4.77 11.80 -3.13
N ILE A 56 -5.88 12.10 -2.47
CA ILE A 56 -6.90 13.01 -3.02
C ILE A 56 -6.52 14.47 -2.75
N GLY A 57 -6.62 15.31 -3.77
CA GLY A 57 -6.37 16.76 -3.66
C GLY A 57 -4.88 17.15 -3.59
N ARG A 58 -3.96 16.19 -3.79
CA ARG A 58 -2.52 16.42 -3.94
C ARG A 58 -2.05 15.78 -5.25
N ASN A 59 -1.20 16.46 -6.02
CA ASN A 59 -0.61 15.89 -7.25
C ASN A 59 0.54 14.92 -6.94
N GLN A 60 0.33 14.01 -5.99
CA GLN A 60 1.33 13.10 -5.44
C GLN A 60 0.75 11.69 -5.37
N SER A 61 0.47 11.13 -6.55
CA SER A 61 0.19 9.70 -6.70
C SER A 61 1.49 8.99 -7.05
N VAL A 62 1.73 7.83 -6.44
CA VAL A 62 2.96 7.06 -6.69
C VAL A 62 2.60 5.63 -7.08
N VAL A 63 3.19 5.19 -8.17
CA VAL A 63 3.15 3.80 -8.65
C VAL A 63 4.56 3.24 -8.46
N PRO A 64 4.75 2.21 -7.62
CA PRO A 64 6.05 1.57 -7.45
C PRO A 64 6.55 1.00 -8.77
N VAL A 65 7.85 1.10 -9.01
CA VAL A 65 8.49 0.54 -10.21
C VAL A 65 8.33 -0.99 -10.21
N GLN A 66 7.98 -1.57 -11.36
CA GLN A 66 7.63 -2.99 -11.51
C GLN A 66 8.67 -3.96 -10.88
N GLY A 67 9.96 -3.64 -10.90
CA GLY A 67 11.01 -4.48 -10.31
C GLY A 67 10.85 -4.72 -8.80
N ALA A 68 10.51 -3.67 -8.04
CA ALA A 68 10.39 -3.74 -6.58
C ALA A 68 9.22 -4.63 -6.11
N ILE A 69 8.14 -4.69 -6.89
CA ILE A 69 6.97 -5.52 -6.56
C ILE A 69 7.18 -7.01 -6.88
N TYR A 70 8.00 -7.35 -7.88
CA TYR A 70 8.26 -8.74 -8.28
C TYR A 70 9.38 -9.40 -7.44
N GLU A 71 10.52 -8.74 -7.22
CA GLU A 71 11.67 -9.34 -6.51
C GLU A 71 11.32 -9.83 -5.11
N GLU A 72 10.59 -9.02 -4.32
CA GLU A 72 10.21 -9.42 -2.96
C GLU A 72 9.14 -10.52 -2.94
N ARG A 73 8.19 -10.55 -3.89
CA ARG A 73 7.19 -11.63 -3.98
C ARG A 73 7.86 -12.96 -4.33
N HIS A 74 8.82 -12.97 -5.26
CA HIS A 74 9.57 -14.17 -5.62
C HIS A 74 10.42 -14.67 -4.45
N ALA A 75 11.12 -13.78 -3.75
CA ALA A 75 11.89 -14.13 -2.56
C ALA A 75 11.04 -14.67 -1.40
N GLN A 76 9.75 -14.34 -1.34
CA GLN A 76 8.84 -14.82 -0.30
C GLN A 76 8.22 -16.19 -0.66
N LEU A 77 7.98 -16.44 -1.95
CA LEU A 77 7.51 -17.73 -2.47
C LEU A 77 8.58 -18.83 -2.41
N GLN A 78 9.87 -18.47 -2.50
CA GLN A 78 11.00 -19.42 -2.42
C GLN A 78 11.39 -19.84 -0.99
N ARG A 79 10.76 -19.24 0.04
CA ARG A 79 11.05 -19.49 1.46
C ARG A 79 10.05 -20.43 2.15
N HIS A 80 9.12 -21.02 1.40
CA HIS A 80 8.10 -21.96 1.85
C HIS A 80 8.16 -23.23 0.99
#